data_AF-D7VRC5-F1
#
_entry.id   AF-D7VRC5-F1
#
_cell.length_a   1.000
_cell.length_b   1.000
_cell.length_c   1.000
_cell.angle_alpha   90.00
_cell.angle_beta   90.00
_cell.angle_gamma   90.00
#
_symmetry.space_group_name_H-M   'P 1'
#
loop_
_entity.id
_entity.type
_entity.pdbx_description
1 polymer ?
#
loop_
_entity_poly.entity_id
_entity_poly.type
_entity_poly.pdbx_seq_one_letter_code
_entity_poly.pdbx_strand_id
1 'polypeptide(L)'
;MKNKEQIIEVLDYIRSKRENKESFVCDEEAIAASYQKSGYSESLAIKILSIFGGLLASLAFVGFLLISGLYDSGIGLVILGFVCIVIAVLVNKKSDKIILDTVTVLFYIIGFVLMTMGFNKFKMEDSSILLIFILIASCSLMIVHNYILSFISILILNGCIFGLILTNDA
;
A
#
# COMPACT_ATOMS: atom_id res chain seq x y z
N MET A 1 -23.54 -8.80 -17.35
CA MET A 1 -22.71 -9.89 -17.90
C MET A 1 -23.08 -10.01 -19.37
N LYS A 2 -22.11 -9.99 -20.30
CA LYS A 2 -22.46 -10.15 -21.73
C LYS A 2 -22.77 -11.62 -22.03
N ASN A 3 -23.90 -11.88 -22.67
CA ASN A 3 -24.31 -13.23 -23.05
C ASN A 3 -23.46 -13.73 -24.24
N LYS A 4 -23.37 -15.05 -24.45
CA LYS A 4 -22.63 -15.66 -25.57
C LYS A 4 -23.02 -15.04 -26.93
N GLU A 5 -24.31 -14.73 -27.09
CA GLU A 5 -24.87 -14.05 -28.26
C GLU A 5 -24.28 -12.66 -28.50
N GLN A 6 -24.05 -11.87 -27.45
CA GLN A 6 -23.48 -10.51 -27.56
C GLN A 6 -21.98 -10.54 -27.89
N ILE A 7 -21.28 -11.63 -27.56
CA ILE A 7 -19.87 -11.83 -27.92
C ILE A 7 -19.78 -12.16 -29.41
N ILE A 8 -20.67 -13.03 -29.89
CA ILE A 8 -20.77 -13.41 -31.31
C ILE A 8 -21.15 -12.19 -32.17
N GLU A 9 -22.12 -11.39 -31.73
CA GLU A 9 -22.55 -10.18 -32.46
C GLU A 9 -21.41 -9.15 -32.64
N VAL A 10 -20.57 -8.97 -31.61
CA VAL A 10 -19.39 -8.09 -31.69
C VAL A 10 -18.31 -8.69 -32.60
N LEU A 11 -18.11 -10.00 -32.57
CA LEU A 11 -17.18 -10.69 -33.47
C LEU A 11 -17.61 -10.55 -34.94
N ASP A 12 -18.90 -10.67 -35.20
CA ASP A 12 -19.48 -10.51 -36.54
C ASP A 12 -19.41 -9.06 -37.04
N TYR A 13 -19.64 -8.09 -36.14
CA TYR A 13 -19.41 -6.68 -36.46
C TYR A 13 -17.95 -6.41 -36.88
N ILE A 14 -16.98 -6.96 -36.14
CA ILE A 14 -15.55 -6.81 -36.44
C ILE A 14 -15.18 -7.47 -37.76
N ARG A 15 -15.75 -8.66 -38.07
CA ARG A 15 -15.59 -9.33 -39.36
C ARG A 15 -16.19 -8.53 -40.52
N SER A 16 -17.33 -7.88 -40.30
CA SER A 16 -18.01 -7.08 -41.33
C SER A 16 -17.21 -5.85 -41.77
N LYS A 17 -16.39 -5.28 -40.87
CA LYS A 17 -15.61 -4.06 -41.11
C LYS A 17 -14.19 -4.27 -41.63
N ARG A 18 -13.73 -5.52 -41.77
CA ARG A 18 -12.35 -5.82 -42.19
C ARG A 18 -12.32 -6.20 -43.68
N GLU A 19 -11.41 -5.57 -44.45
CA GLU A 19 -11.22 -5.82 -45.89
C GLU A 19 -10.78 -7.25 -46.22
N ASN A 20 -10.12 -7.95 -45.28
CA ASN A 20 -9.51 -9.26 -45.51
C ASN A 20 -10.19 -10.35 -44.66
N LYS A 21 -11.44 -10.68 -45.03
CA LYS A 21 -12.36 -11.57 -44.30
C LYS A 21 -11.81 -12.96 -44.02
N GLU A 22 -10.97 -13.50 -44.90
CA GLU A 22 -10.46 -14.88 -44.81
C GLU A 22 -9.25 -15.05 -43.88
N SER A 23 -8.56 -13.95 -43.52
CA SER A 23 -7.36 -13.99 -42.66
C SER A 23 -7.67 -13.98 -41.16
N PHE A 24 -8.92 -13.74 -40.77
CA PHE A 24 -9.31 -13.59 -39.37
C PHE A 24 -9.94 -14.87 -38.83
N VAL A 25 -9.07 -15.79 -38.39
CA VAL A 25 -9.46 -17.00 -37.67
C VAL A 25 -9.44 -16.67 -36.17
N CYS A 26 -10.62 -16.67 -35.56
CA CYS A 26 -10.77 -16.53 -34.12
C CYS A 26 -11.43 -17.78 -33.54
N ASP A 27 -10.86 -18.27 -32.44
CA ASP A 27 -11.44 -19.36 -31.67
C ASP A 27 -12.55 -18.81 -30.77
N GLU A 28 -13.77 -18.83 -31.31
CA GLU A 28 -14.97 -18.30 -30.64
C GLU A 28 -15.30 -19.07 -29.35
N GLU A 29 -14.97 -20.36 -29.30
CA GLU A 29 -15.16 -21.18 -28.09
C GLU A 29 -14.17 -20.78 -27.00
N ALA A 30 -12.89 -20.58 -27.33
CA ALA A 30 -11.91 -20.10 -26.36
C ALA A 30 -12.23 -18.67 -25.86
N ILE A 31 -12.75 -17.80 -26.73
CA ILE A 31 -13.17 -16.44 -26.36
C ILE A 31 -14.40 -16.49 -25.45
N ALA A 32 -15.42 -17.29 -25.78
CA ALA A 32 -16.59 -17.46 -24.92
C ALA A 32 -16.25 -18.11 -23.58
N ALA A 33 -15.36 -19.12 -23.58
CA ALA A 33 -14.91 -19.81 -22.38
C ALA A 33 -14.09 -18.91 -21.45
N SER A 34 -13.21 -18.05 -21.98
CA SER A 34 -12.44 -17.10 -21.18
C SER A 34 -13.33 -16.03 -20.52
N TYR A 35 -14.38 -15.58 -21.22
CA TYR A 35 -15.38 -14.68 -20.64
C TYR A 35 -16.23 -15.35 -19.54
N GLN A 36 -16.62 -16.62 -19.72
CA GLN A 36 -17.30 -17.37 -18.66
C GLN A 36 -16.40 -17.63 -17.44
N LYS A 37 -15.11 -17.91 -17.66
CA LYS A 37 -14.12 -18.11 -16.58
C LYS A 37 -13.84 -16.83 -15.79
N SER A 38 -13.94 -15.66 -16.44
CA SER A 38 -13.88 -14.34 -15.79
C SER A 38 -15.14 -13.96 -15.00
N GLY A 39 -16.19 -14.79 -15.09
CA GLY A 39 -17.44 -14.69 -14.33
C GLY A 39 -17.34 -15.14 -12.87
N TYR A 40 -16.13 -15.36 -12.33
CA TYR A 40 -15.93 -15.29 -10.88
C TYR A 40 -16.10 -13.83 -10.48
N SER A 41 -17.35 -13.36 -10.36
CA SER A 41 -17.63 -12.22 -9.51
C SER A 41 -16.93 -12.52 -8.20
N GLU A 42 -15.97 -11.68 -7.79
CA GLU A 42 -15.45 -11.77 -6.43
C GLU A 42 -16.67 -11.85 -5.52
N SER A 43 -16.85 -13.01 -4.89
CA SER A 43 -18.05 -13.27 -4.10
C SER A 43 -18.16 -12.11 -3.11
N LEU A 44 -19.36 -11.54 -2.97
CA LEU A 44 -19.59 -10.48 -1.99
C LEU A 44 -19.05 -10.88 -0.61
N ALA A 45 -19.06 -12.18 -0.30
CA ALA A 45 -18.43 -12.75 0.89
C ALA A 45 -16.92 -12.49 0.97
N ILE A 46 -16.14 -12.61 -0.11
CA ILE A 46 -14.69 -12.33 -0.13
C ILE A 46 -14.41 -10.85 0.10
N LYS A 47 -15.20 -9.94 -0.52
CA LYS A 47 -15.06 -8.50 -0.27
C LYS A 47 -15.38 -8.13 1.16
N ILE A 48 -16.47 -8.66 1.70
CA ILE A 48 -16.86 -8.47 3.11
C ILE A 48 -15.74 -9.01 4.01
N LEU A 49 -15.27 -10.23 3.77
CA LEU A 49 -14.22 -10.86 4.57
C LEU A 49 -12.91 -10.08 4.52
N SER A 50 -12.55 -9.48 3.39
CA SER A 50 -11.36 -8.63 3.25
C SER A 50 -11.47 -7.33 4.07
N ILE A 51 -12.63 -6.66 4.03
CA ILE A 51 -12.88 -5.45 4.83
C ILE A 51 -12.83 -5.77 6.32
N PHE A 52 -13.55 -6.81 6.75
CA PHE A 52 -13.55 -7.24 8.15
C PHE A 52 -12.17 -7.73 8.58
N GLY A 53 -11.44 -8.45 7.73
CA GLY A 53 -10.08 -8.91 8.01
C GLY A 53 -9.12 -7.74 8.25
N GLY A 54 -9.17 -6.70 7.41
CA GLY A 54 -8.37 -5.49 7.60
C GLY A 54 -8.72 -4.75 8.89
N LEU A 55 -10.01 -4.62 9.21
CA LEU A 55 -10.47 -3.99 10.45
C LEU A 55 -10.05 -4.79 11.68
N LEU A 56 -10.21 -6.12 11.66
CA LEU A 56 -9.84 -7.00 12.76
C LEU A 56 -8.32 -7.01 12.97
N ALA A 57 -7.53 -7.02 11.89
CA ALA A 57 -6.07 -6.92 11.97
C ALA A 57 -5.62 -5.59 12.60
N SER A 58 -6.26 -4.48 12.22
CA SER A 58 -5.99 -3.15 12.80
C SER A 58 -6.32 -3.13 14.30
N LEU A 59 -7.48 -3.68 14.67
CA LEU A 59 -7.91 -3.76 16.06
C LEU A 59 -7.01 -4.69 16.89
N ALA A 60 -6.61 -5.83 16.32
CA ALA A 60 -5.68 -6.76 16.94
C ALA A 60 -4.29 -6.12 17.11
N PHE A 61 -3.82 -5.33 16.15
CA PHE A 61 -2.55 -4.61 16.26
C PHE A 61 -2.58 -3.59 17.41
N VAL A 62 -3.63 -2.76 17.49
CA VAL A 62 -3.80 -1.81 18.60
C VAL A 62 -3.96 -2.54 19.93
N GLY A 63 -4.77 -3.60 19.97
CA GLY A 63 -4.94 -4.46 21.15
C GLY A 63 -3.62 -5.07 21.60
N PHE A 64 -2.79 -5.53 20.67
CA PHE A 64 -1.46 -6.05 20.96
C PHE A 64 -0.57 -4.97 21.59
N LEU A 65 -0.57 -3.73 21.08
CA LEU A 65 0.20 -2.64 21.67
C LEU A 65 -0.21 -2.36 23.13
N LEU A 66 -1.50 -2.39 23.42
CA LEU A 66 -2.03 -2.16 24.77
C LEU A 66 -1.70 -3.33 25.72
N ILE A 67 -2.02 -4.56 25.32
CA ILE A 67 -1.87 -5.76 26.17
C ILE A 67 -0.40 -6.06 26.44
N SER A 68 0.48 -5.84 25.47
CA SER A 68 1.93 -6.05 25.64
C SER A 68 2.59 -4.97 26.51
N GLY A 69 1.88 -3.89 26.85
CA GLY A 69 2.46 -2.72 27.51
C GLY A 69 3.40 -1.90 26.61
N LEU A 70 3.53 -2.26 25.32
CA LEU A 70 4.34 -1.50 24.36
C LEU A 70 3.79 -0.08 24.17
N TYR A 71 2.47 0.09 24.22
CA TYR A 71 1.84 1.41 24.15
C TYR A 71 2.29 2.35 25.27
N ASP A 72 2.57 1.82 26.46
CA ASP A 72 3.05 2.62 27.58
C ASP A 72 4.55 2.86 27.54
N SER A 73 5.30 1.96 26.91
CA SER A 73 6.75 2.00 26.78
C SER A 73 7.23 2.88 25.63
N GLY A 74 7.81 4.05 25.95
CA GLY A 74 8.42 4.94 24.97
C GLY A 74 9.48 4.24 24.10
N ILE A 75 10.36 3.43 24.73
CA ILE A 75 11.39 2.68 23.99
C ILE A 75 10.77 1.58 23.11
N GLY A 76 9.71 0.93 23.60
CA GLY A 76 8.99 -0.11 22.87
C GLY A 76 8.37 0.43 21.58
N LEU A 77 7.74 1.60 21.65
CA LEU A 77 7.16 2.29 20.49
C LEU A 77 8.22 2.71 19.47
N VAL A 78 9.36 3.26 19.92
CA VAL A 78 10.45 3.64 19.01
C VAL A 78 11.04 2.42 18.31
N ILE A 79 11.34 1.35 19.05
CA ILE A 79 11.90 0.12 18.48
C ILE A 79 10.92 -0.50 17.48
N LEU A 80 9.65 -0.63 17.85
CA LEU A 80 8.65 -1.22 16.98
C LEU A 80 8.44 -0.37 15.72
N GLY A 81 8.38 0.96 15.86
CA GLY A 81 8.25 1.89 14.73
C GLY A 81 9.44 1.78 13.77
N PHE A 82 10.66 1.72 14.31
CA PHE A 82 11.87 1.52 13.53
C PHE A 82 11.86 0.18 12.78
N VAL A 83 11.48 -0.92 13.46
CA VAL A 83 11.36 -2.25 12.83
C VAL A 83 10.32 -2.23 11.71
N CYS A 84 9.18 -1.57 11.90
CA CYS A 84 8.16 -1.40 10.85
C CYS A 84 8.72 -0.68 9.61
N ILE A 85 9.47 0.41 9.81
CA ILE A 85 10.13 1.16 8.71
C ILE A 85 11.15 0.27 7.99
N VAL A 86 12.02 -0.42 8.72
CA VAL A 86 13.05 -1.30 8.13
C VAL A 86 12.41 -2.43 7.34
N ILE A 87 11.39 -3.09 7.88
CA ILE A 87 10.66 -4.14 7.18
C ILE A 87 10.01 -3.58 5.92
N ALA A 88 9.36 -2.41 6.00
CA ALA A 88 8.76 -1.77 4.84
C ALA A 88 9.79 -1.55 3.72
N VAL A 89 10.92 -0.91 4.03
CA VAL A 89 11.96 -0.61 3.04
C VAL A 89 12.57 -1.90 2.44
N LEU A 90 12.82 -2.92 3.27
CA LEU A 90 13.39 -4.20 2.82
C LEU A 90 12.43 -5.03 1.96
N VAL A 91 11.14 -5.07 2.31
CA VAL A 91 10.11 -5.78 1.56
C VAL A 91 9.85 -5.08 0.23
N ASN A 92 9.84 -3.73 0.23
CA ASN A 92 9.70 -2.93 -0.99
C ASN A 92 10.76 -3.29 -2.03
N LYS A 93 12.00 -3.46 -1.58
CA LYS A 93 13.13 -3.76 -2.47
C LYS A 93 12.99 -5.11 -3.20
N LYS A 94 12.23 -6.07 -2.65
CA LYS A 94 12.21 -7.46 -3.13
C LYS A 94 10.95 -7.86 -3.88
N SER A 95 9.91 -7.03 -3.93
CA SER A 95 8.56 -7.48 -4.33
C SER A 95 7.96 -6.64 -5.44
N ASP A 96 7.63 -7.27 -6.57
CA ASP A 96 6.89 -6.65 -7.69
C ASP A 96 5.36 -6.79 -7.59
N LYS A 97 4.84 -7.18 -6.40
CA LYS A 97 3.41 -7.44 -6.20
C LYS A 97 2.71 -6.21 -5.62
N ILE A 98 1.70 -5.71 -6.34
CA ILE A 98 0.86 -4.56 -5.95
C ILE A 98 0.32 -4.66 -4.50
N ILE A 99 -0.09 -5.85 -4.04
CA ILE A 99 -0.60 -6.03 -2.67
C ILE A 99 0.48 -5.75 -1.63
N LEU A 100 1.73 -6.17 -1.89
CA LEU A 100 2.85 -5.92 -1.00
C LEU A 100 3.23 -4.44 -0.99
N ASP A 101 2.97 -3.69 -2.07
CA ASP A 101 3.18 -2.25 -2.09
C ASP A 101 2.30 -1.52 -1.07
N THR A 102 1.01 -1.84 -1.02
CA THR A 102 0.09 -1.21 -0.06
C THR A 102 0.47 -1.52 1.39
N VAL A 103 0.78 -2.79 1.70
CA VAL A 103 1.20 -3.20 3.05
C VAL A 103 2.48 -2.49 3.47
N THR A 104 3.42 -2.38 2.54
CA THR A 104 4.72 -1.75 2.76
C THR A 104 4.57 -0.26 3.05
N VAL A 105 3.74 0.45 2.29
CA VAL A 105 3.45 1.87 2.53
C VAL A 105 2.77 2.08 3.89
N LEU A 106 1.82 1.22 4.27
CA LEU A 106 1.16 1.30 5.58
C LEU A 106 2.14 1.07 6.73
N PHE A 107 3.00 0.05 6.63
CA PHE A 107 4.04 -0.22 7.64
C PHE A 107 5.01 0.96 7.77
N TYR A 108 5.36 1.59 6.66
CA TYR A 108 6.21 2.78 6.66
C TYR A 108 5.55 3.93 7.44
N ILE A 109 4.31 4.28 7.11
CA ILE A 109 3.57 5.36 7.77
C ILE A 109 3.33 5.06 9.25
N ILE A 110 2.86 3.85 9.58
CA ILE A 110 2.64 3.41 10.97
C ILE A 110 3.95 3.50 11.76
N GLY A 111 5.08 3.15 11.14
CA GLY A 111 6.38 3.21 11.80
C GLY A 111 6.77 4.63 12.24
N PHE A 112 6.53 5.65 11.39
CA PHE A 112 6.73 7.05 11.80
C PHE A 112 5.78 7.45 12.93
N VAL A 113 4.49 7.09 12.85
CA VAL A 113 3.51 7.40 13.89
C VAL A 113 3.92 6.80 15.25
N LEU A 114 4.36 5.54 15.27
CA LEU A 114 4.84 4.89 16.49
C LEU A 114 6.12 5.54 17.03
N MET A 115 7.09 5.88 16.16
CA MET A 115 8.27 6.62 16.60
C MET A 115 7.92 7.98 17.19
N THR A 116 6.99 8.75 16.59
CA THR A 116 6.54 10.04 17.15
C THR A 116 5.95 9.85 18.53
N MET A 117 5.04 8.88 18.70
CA MET A 117 4.44 8.58 20.01
C MET A 117 5.51 8.17 21.04
N GLY A 118 6.50 7.38 20.62
CA GLY A 118 7.61 6.96 21.46
C GLY A 118 8.51 8.13 21.88
N PHE A 119 8.93 8.98 20.94
CA PHE A 119 9.76 10.16 21.23
C PHE A 119 9.05 11.20 22.09
N ASN A 120 7.74 11.39 21.90
CA ASN A 120 6.94 12.28 22.75
C ASN A 120 6.93 11.80 24.21
N LYS A 121 6.91 10.47 24.45
CA LYS A 121 7.05 9.92 25.81
C LYS A 121 8.42 10.17 26.43
N PHE A 122 9.47 10.29 25.60
CA PHE A 122 10.80 10.69 26.05
C PHE A 122 10.95 12.20 26.30
N LYS A 123 9.90 13.00 26.02
CA LYS A 123 9.95 14.47 26.06
C LYS A 123 11.10 15.03 25.22
N MET A 124 11.42 14.37 24.10
CA MET A 124 12.35 14.95 23.14
C MET A 124 11.73 16.20 22.52
N GLU A 125 12.58 17.17 22.22
CA GLU A 125 12.16 18.39 21.55
C GLU A 125 11.66 18.06 20.14
N ASP A 126 10.56 18.70 19.72
CA ASP A 126 9.95 18.50 18.41
C ASP A 126 10.97 18.70 17.27
N SER A 127 11.84 19.71 17.38
CA SER A 127 12.94 19.97 16.44
C SER A 127 13.84 18.75 16.24
N SER A 128 14.19 18.05 17.32
CA SER A 128 15.04 16.85 17.27
C SER A 128 14.32 15.68 16.59
N ILE A 129 13.04 15.50 16.87
CA ILE A 129 12.21 14.45 16.26
C ILE A 129 12.12 14.66 14.75
N LEU A 130 11.85 15.90 14.32
CA LEU A 130 11.76 16.26 12.92
C LEU A 130 13.08 16.02 12.16
N LEU A 131 14.22 16.37 12.77
CA LEU A 131 15.54 16.08 12.18
C LEU A 131 15.80 14.58 11.99
N ILE A 132 15.43 13.75 12.97
CA ILE A 132 15.54 12.28 12.86
C ILE A 132 14.69 11.78 11.68
N PHE A 133 13.47 12.29 11.53
CA PHE A 133 12.57 11.87 10.46
C PHE A 133 13.05 12.30 9.07
N ILE A 134 13.64 13.50 8.94
CA ILE A 134 14.28 13.93 7.70
C ILE A 134 15.40 12.94 7.32
N LEU A 135 16.22 12.53 8.28
CA LEU A 135 17.31 11.59 8.03
C LEU A 135 16.79 10.21 7.60
N ILE A 136 15.78 9.68 8.29
CA ILE A 136 15.16 8.38 7.94
C ILE A 136 14.50 8.44 6.56
N ALA A 137 13.74 9.50 6.27
CA ALA A 137 13.07 9.67 4.99
C ALA A 137 14.07 9.81 3.83
N SER A 138 15.16 10.55 4.05
CA SER A 138 16.25 10.69 3.08
C SER A 138 16.96 9.36 2.82
N CYS A 139 17.33 8.60 3.87
CA CYS A 139 17.91 7.28 3.74
C CYS A 139 16.97 6.31 3.01
N SER A 140 15.67 6.34 3.31
CA SER A 140 14.68 5.47 2.67
C SER A 140 14.58 5.78 1.18
N LEU A 141 14.58 7.06 0.79
CA LEU A 141 14.53 7.49 -0.61
C LEU A 141 15.72 6.96 -1.44
N MET A 142 16.90 6.77 -0.83
CA MET A 142 18.06 6.19 -1.51
C MET A 142 17.94 4.68 -1.75
N ILE A 143 17.11 3.97 -0.99
CA ILE A 143 17.02 2.50 -1.02
C ILE A 143 15.84 2.02 -1.89
N VAL A 144 14.77 2.79 -1.89
CA VAL A 144 13.44 2.39 -2.37
C VAL A 144 13.33 2.55 -3.88
N HIS A 145 12.82 1.53 -4.55
CA HIS A 145 12.60 1.55 -6.01
C HIS A 145 11.13 1.80 -6.39
N ASN A 146 10.19 1.60 -5.46
CA ASN A 146 8.77 1.83 -5.73
C ASN A 146 8.41 3.33 -5.65
N TYR A 147 7.77 3.82 -6.71
CA TYR A 147 7.27 5.19 -6.83
C TYR A 147 6.42 5.65 -5.62
N ILE A 148 5.53 4.79 -5.10
CA ILE A 148 4.59 5.21 -4.03
C ILE A 148 5.34 5.48 -2.73
N LEU A 149 6.28 4.60 -2.34
CA LEU A 149 7.01 4.77 -1.08
C LEU A 149 8.01 5.93 -1.18
N SER A 150 8.60 6.15 -2.36
CA SER A 150 9.38 7.35 -2.65
C SER A 150 8.55 8.62 -2.54
N PHE A 151 7.31 8.64 -3.08
CA PHE A 151 6.39 9.76 -2.95
C PHE A 151 6.06 10.07 -1.48
N ILE A 152 5.72 9.05 -0.68
CA ILE A 152 5.44 9.24 0.75
C ILE A 152 6.69 9.74 1.49
N SER A 153 7.87 9.24 1.16
CA SER A 153 9.13 9.72 1.77
C SER A 153 9.39 11.20 1.48
N ILE A 154 9.12 11.64 0.24
CA ILE A 154 9.20 13.06 -0.13
C ILE A 154 8.19 13.90 0.66
N LEU A 155 6.95 13.40 0.82
CA LEU A 155 5.90 14.09 1.56
C LEU A 155 6.27 14.25 3.04
N ILE A 156 6.79 13.19 3.67
CA ILE A 156 7.29 13.24 5.05
C ILE A 156 8.46 14.21 5.17
N LEU A 157 9.44 14.14 4.26
CA LEU A 157 10.61 15.02 4.28
C LEU A 157 10.20 16.49 4.19
N ASN A 158 9.32 16.85 3.25
CA ASN A 158 8.82 18.22 3.12
C ASN A 158 7.98 18.64 4.33
N GLY A 159 7.12 17.76 4.83
CA GLY A 159 6.33 18.01 6.03
C GLY A 159 7.21 18.27 7.26
N CYS A 160 8.31 17.52 7.42
CA CYS A 160 9.24 17.71 8.51
C CYS A 160 10.06 19.00 8.37
N ILE A 161 10.49 19.37 7.16
CA ILE A 161 11.16 20.66 6.92
C ILE A 161 10.22 21.81 7.24
N PHE A 162 8.96 21.75 6.77
CA PHE A 162 7.96 22.76 7.07
C PHE A 162 7.68 22.86 8.57
N GLY A 163 7.54 21.72 9.25
CA GLY A 163 7.41 21.67 10.71
C GLY A 163 8.61 22.29 11.43
N LEU A 164 9.83 22.03 10.96
CA LEU A 164 11.05 22.55 11.58
C LEU A 164 11.11 24.08 11.48
N ILE A 165 10.72 24.64 10.33
CA ILE A 165 10.62 26.09 10.14
C ILE A 165 9.61 26.68 11.15
N LEU A 166 8.42 26.08 11.26
CA LEU A 166 7.39 26.55 12.19
C LEU A 166 7.82 26.47 13.66
N THR A 167 8.52 25.41 14.06
CA THR A 167 8.98 25.24 15.45
C THR A 167 10.15 26.16 15.78
N ASN A 168 10.99 26.49 14.79
CA ASN A 168 12.15 27.35 14.99
C ASN A 168 11.83 28.86 14.86
N ASP A 169 10.76 29.21 14.16
CA ASP A 169 10.25 30.59 14.06
C ASP A 169 9.30 30.99 15.21
N ALA A 170 8.93 30.04 16.09
CA ALA A 170 8.07 30.22 17.27
C ALA A 170 8.89 30.51 18.54
#